data_AF-A0A524LGU1-F1
#
_entry.id   AF-A0A524LGU1-F1
#
_cell.length_a   1.000
_cell.length_b   1.000
_cell.length_c   1.000
_cell.angle_alpha   90.00
_cell.angle_beta   90.00
_cell.angle_gamma   90.00
#
_symmetry.space_group_name_H-M   'P 1'
#
loop_
_entity.id
_entity.type
_entity.pdbx_description
1 polymer ?
#
loop_
_entity_poly.entity_id
_entity_poly.type
_entity_poly.pdbx_seq_one_letter_code
_entity_poly.pdbx_strand_id
1 'polypeptide(L)'
;DFYADWCIPCKELDKFTFSDERVIAESKKFVTLKADLTKFQSEETNALRTKFEIKGVPTIIFLDKQGVELKSLRLVGFEEAEEFLKRLQQARR
;
A
#
# COMPACT_ATOMS: atom_id res chain seq x y z
N ASP A 1 1.60 2.56 0.96
CA ASP A 1 1.49 2.29 -0.48
C ASP A 1 2.86 2.47 -1.11
N PHE A 2 3.44 1.42 -1.69
CA PHE A 2 4.65 1.50 -2.51
C PHE A 2 4.27 1.46 -3.98
N TYR A 3 4.59 2.53 -4.70
CA TYR A 3 4.06 2.87 -6.02
C TYR A 3 5.18 3.12 -7.04
N ALA A 4 4.86 3.06 -8.35
CA ALA A 4 5.68 3.66 -9.39
C ALA A 4 4.85 4.11 -10.61
N ASP A 5 5.28 5.14 -11.35
CA ASP A 5 4.55 5.67 -12.51
C ASP A 5 4.37 4.66 -13.65
N TRP A 6 5.32 3.74 -13.79
CA TRP A 6 5.33 2.68 -14.80
C TRP A 6 4.51 1.44 -14.37
N CYS A 7 3.94 1.45 -13.17
CA CYS A 7 3.19 0.33 -12.61
C CYS A 7 1.71 0.41 -12.99
N ILE A 8 1.27 -0.46 -13.90
CA ILE A 8 -0.15 -0.54 -14.31
C ILE A 8 -1.05 -0.93 -13.12
N PRO A 9 -0.76 -1.97 -12.32
CA PRO A 9 -1.65 -2.35 -11.22
C PRO A 9 -1.75 -1.29 -10.11
N CYS A 10 -0.74 -0.43 -9.99
CA CYS A 10 -0.79 0.71 -9.10
C CYS A 10 -1.86 1.73 -9.53
N LYS A 11 -1.96 1.98 -10.85
CA LYS A 11 -3.00 2.85 -11.42
C LYS A 11 -4.39 2.21 -11.32
N GLU A 12 -4.47 0.88 -11.39
CA GLU A 12 -5.72 0.15 -11.16
C GLU A 12 -6.21 0.33 -9.72
N LEU A 13 -5.32 0.22 -8.72
CA LEU A 13 -5.65 0.53 -7.33
C LEU A 13 -6.14 1.98 -7.17
N ASP A 14 -5.44 2.96 -7.74
CA ASP A 14 -5.85 4.37 -7.66
C ASP A 14 -7.25 4.59 -8.27
N LYS A 15 -7.60 3.87 -9.35
CA LYS A 15 -8.85 4.05 -10.11
C LYS A 15 -10.05 3.25 -9.62
N PHE A 16 -9.84 2.05 -9.08
CA PHE A 16 -10.92 1.12 -8.74
C PHE A 16 -11.02 0.85 -7.25
N THR A 17 -9.96 1.09 -6.48
CA THR A 17 -9.87 0.72 -5.06
C THR A 17 -9.82 1.95 -4.18
N PHE A 18 -8.81 2.81 -4.37
CA PHE A 18 -8.58 3.97 -3.51
C PHE A 18 -9.54 5.13 -3.77
N SER A 19 -10.23 5.12 -4.92
CA SER A 19 -11.29 6.08 -5.24
C SER A 19 -12.68 5.68 -4.73
N ASP A 20 -12.85 4.45 -4.20
CA ASP A 20 -14.12 4.04 -3.60
C ASP A 20 -14.37 4.83 -2.31
N GLU A 21 -15.54 5.47 -2.19
CA GLU A 21 -15.87 6.32 -1.04
C GLU A 21 -15.78 5.60 0.31
N ARG A 22 -16.05 4.30 0.35
CA ARG A 22 -15.97 3.48 1.56
C ARG A 22 -14.50 3.27 1.97
N VAL A 23 -13.61 3.06 1.00
CA VAL A 23 -12.16 2.97 1.21
C VAL A 23 -11.60 4.32 1.66
N ILE A 24 -12.03 5.41 1.03
CA ILE A 24 -11.65 6.78 1.44
C ILE A 24 -12.09 7.05 2.89
N ALA A 25 -13.33 6.71 3.24
CA ALA A 25 -13.86 6.92 4.58
C ALA A 25 -13.10 6.11 5.64
N GLU A 26 -12.80 4.84 5.38
CA GLU A 26 -12.07 3.98 6.32
C GLU A 26 -10.59 4.39 6.43
N SER A 27 -9.95 4.77 5.32
CA SER A 27 -8.53 5.17 5.29
C SER A 27 -8.23 6.43 6.12
N LYS A 28 -9.22 7.31 6.35
CA LYS A 28 -9.09 8.47 7.25
C LYS A 28 -8.78 8.11 8.70
N LYS A 29 -8.95 6.84 9.09
CA LYS A 29 -8.60 6.32 10.43
C LYS A 29 -7.13 5.92 10.53
N PHE A 30 -6.38 6.01 9.45
CA PHE A 30 -4.98 5.65 9.35
C PHE A 30 -4.12 6.87 9.05
N VAL A 31 -2.84 6.80 9.40
CA VAL A 31 -1.82 7.64 8.76
C VAL A 31 -1.49 6.99 7.43
N THR A 32 -1.87 7.63 6.33
CA THR A 32 -1.65 7.12 4.97
C THR A 32 -0.35 7.68 4.39
N LEU A 33 0.51 6.78 3.88
CA LEU A 33 1.79 7.14 3.27
C LEU A 33 1.91 6.48 1.90
N LYS A 34 2.36 7.26 0.91
CA LYS A 34 2.70 6.80 -0.44
C LYS A 34 4.20 7.00 -0.66
N ALA A 35 4.90 5.91 -0.92
CA ALA A 35 6.32 5.89 -1.24
C ALA A 35 6.48 5.70 -2.75
N ASP A 36 7.01 6.71 -3.41
CA ASP A 36 7.29 6.69 -4.84
C ASP A 36 8.63 5.99 -5.11
N LEU A 37 8.57 4.83 -5.78
CA LEU A 37 9.70 4.02 -6.19
C LEU A 37 9.94 4.09 -7.71
N THR A 38 9.41 5.12 -8.39
CA THR A 38 9.56 5.31 -9.84
C THR A 38 11.01 5.32 -10.26
N LYS A 39 11.88 5.99 -9.50
CA LYS A 39 13.34 5.95 -9.68
C LYS A 39 13.95 4.69 -9.03
N PHE A 40 13.69 3.54 -9.64
CA PHE A 40 14.01 2.22 -9.05
C PHE A 40 15.48 2.02 -8.62
N GLN A 41 16.42 2.65 -9.33
CA GLN A 41 17.86 2.56 -9.07
C GLN A 41 18.39 3.62 -8.10
N SER A 42 17.54 4.53 -7.62
CA SER A 42 17.95 5.54 -6.62
C SER A 42 18.27 4.89 -5.28
N GLU A 43 19.20 5.50 -4.53
CA GLU A 43 19.61 5.02 -3.22
C GLU A 43 18.44 5.02 -2.23
N GLU A 44 17.61 6.06 -2.29
CA GLU A 44 16.42 6.23 -1.46
C GLU A 44 15.40 5.12 -1.71
N THR A 45 15.13 4.80 -2.99
CA THR A 45 14.26 3.69 -3.37
C THR A 45 14.84 2.36 -2.92
N ASN A 46 16.16 2.17 -3.04
CA ASN A 46 16.82 0.94 -2.59
C ASN A 46 16.74 0.76 -1.07
N ALA A 47 16.93 1.84 -0.31
CA ALA A 47 16.82 1.83 1.15
C ALA A 47 15.41 1.44 1.61
N LEU A 48 14.37 2.04 0.99
CA LEU A 48 12.97 1.69 1.29
C LEU A 48 12.64 0.24 0.91
N ARG A 49 13.06 -0.22 -0.26
CA ARG A 49 12.84 -1.61 -0.71
C ARG A 49 13.50 -2.62 0.23
N THR A 50 14.72 -2.33 0.67
CA THR A 50 15.46 -3.20 1.58
C THR A 50 14.80 -3.22 2.96
N LYS A 51 14.46 -2.05 3.51
CA LYS A 51 13.88 -1.91 4.86
C LYS A 51 12.54 -2.63 5.00
N PHE A 52 11.67 -2.54 4.00
CA PHE A 52 10.32 -3.11 4.03
C PHE A 52 10.18 -4.40 3.21
N GLU A 53 11.29 -4.99 2.75
CA GLU A 53 11.33 -6.20 1.95
C GLU A 53 10.41 -6.11 0.69
N ILE A 54 10.46 -4.97 -0.01
CA ILE A 54 9.61 -4.69 -1.19
C ILE A 54 10.29 -5.23 -2.44
N LYS A 55 9.73 -6.33 -2.96
CA LYS A 55 10.21 -7.02 -4.17
C LYS A 55 9.63 -6.43 -5.46
N GLY A 56 8.50 -5.74 -5.39
CA GLY A 56 7.81 -5.16 -6.53
C GLY A 56 6.68 -4.23 -6.11
N VAL A 57 6.09 -3.53 -7.07
CA VAL A 57 4.96 -2.61 -6.86
C VAL A 57 3.74 -3.04 -7.69
N PRO A 58 2.51 -2.80 -7.22
CA PRO A 58 2.20 -2.16 -5.94
C PRO A 58 2.44 -3.15 -4.78
N THR A 59 2.94 -2.62 -3.66
CA THR A 59 2.92 -3.34 -2.38
C THR A 59 2.30 -2.42 -1.34
N ILE A 60 1.32 -2.93 -0.59
CA ILE A 60 0.68 -2.22 0.52
C ILE A 60 1.00 -3.01 1.78
N ILE A 61 1.52 -2.29 2.77
CA ILE A 61 1.77 -2.81 4.12
C ILE A 61 0.94 -2.02 5.12
N PHE A 62 0.59 -2.69 6.21
CA PHE A 62 -0.07 -2.08 7.37
C PHE A 62 0.89 -2.17 8.55
N LEU A 63 1.08 -1.05 9.25
CA LEU A 63 1.89 -0.98 10.46
C LEU A 63 0.97 -0.77 11.66
N ASP A 64 1.25 -1.46 12.75
CA ASP A 64 0.59 -1.19 14.03
C ASP A 64 1.13 0.09 14.68
N LYS A 65 0.62 0.41 15.88
CA LYS A 65 1.04 1.61 16.62
C LYS A 65 2.49 1.56 17.10
N GLN A 66 3.13 0.40 17.08
CA GLN A 66 4.54 0.20 17.42
C GLN A 66 5.43 0.26 16.16
N GLY A 67 4.84 0.43 14.98
CA GLY A 67 5.55 0.45 13.70
C GLY A 67 5.91 -0.94 13.17
N VAL A 68 5.32 -2.00 13.73
CA VAL A 68 5.54 -3.38 13.29
C VAL A 68 4.56 -3.72 12.17
N GLU A 69 5.06 -4.36 11.12
CA GLU A 69 4.22 -4.76 9.99
C GLU A 69 3.29 -5.93 10.34
N LEU A 70 1.99 -5.75 10.06
CA LEU A 70 1.00 -6.80 10.07
C LEU A 70 1.12 -7.65 8.79
N LYS A 71 2.14 -8.52 8.74
CA LYS A 71 2.52 -9.28 7.53
C LYS A 71 1.37 -10.09 6.90
N SER A 72 0.40 -10.55 7.69
CA SER A 72 -0.79 -11.27 7.20
C SER A 72 -1.70 -10.41 6.31
N LEU A 73 -1.61 -9.08 6.41
CA LEU A 73 -2.41 -8.13 5.66
C LEU A 73 -1.66 -7.50 4.48
N ARG A 74 -0.38 -7.87 4.27
CA ARG A 74 0.40 -7.39 3.13
C ARG A 74 -0.32 -7.73 1.84
N LEU A 75 -0.50 -6.72 0.99
CA LEU A 75 -1.02 -6.87 -0.36
C LEU A 75 0.11 -6.64 -1.36
N VAL A 76 0.20 -7.53 -2.34
CA VAL A 76 1.10 -7.39 -3.51
C VAL A 76 0.23 -7.52 -4.76
N GLY A 77 0.24 -6.49 -5.60
CA GLY A 77 -0.63 -6.42 -6.78
C GLY A 77 -1.95 -5.68 -6.52
N PHE A 78 -2.85 -5.78 -7.51
CA PHE A 78 -4.16 -5.15 -7.49
C PHE A 78 -5.15 -5.94 -6.63
N GLU A 79 -6.08 -5.23 -6.00
CA GLU A 79 -7.21 -5.78 -5.26
C GLU A 79 -8.40 -4.82 -5.34
N GLU A 80 -9.60 -5.35 -5.59
CA GLU A 80 -10.84 -4.58 -5.65
C GLU A 80 -11.22 -3.93 -4.30
N ALA A 81 -12.01 -2.85 -4.35
CA ALA A 81 -12.39 -2.05 -3.18
C ALA A 81 -12.98 -2.86 -2.01
N GLU A 82 -13.82 -3.86 -2.31
CA GLU A 82 -14.50 -4.66 -1.28
C GLU A 82 -13.52 -5.47 -0.42
N GLU A 83 -12.54 -6.13 -1.04
CA GLU A 83 -11.54 -6.91 -0.31
C GLU A 83 -10.54 -5.99 0.40
N PHE A 84 -10.16 -4.88 -0.24
CA PHE A 84 -9.27 -3.90 0.37
C PHE A 84 -9.89 -3.25 1.62
N LEU A 85 -11.19 -2.98 1.60
CA LEU A 85 -11.94 -2.49 2.75
C LEU A 85 -11.89 -3.47 3.93
N LYS A 86 -12.01 -4.78 3.67
CA LYS A 86 -11.87 -5.81 4.72
C LYS A 86 -10.46 -5.79 5.32
N ARG A 87 -9.41 -5.59 4.52
CA ARG A 87 -8.03 -5.46 5.02
C ARG A 87 -7.87 -4.23 5.92
N LEU A 88 -8.40 -3.07 5.53
CA LEU A 88 -8.40 -1.87 6.37
C LEU A 88 -9.11 -2.14 7.71
N GLN A 89 -10.27 -2.79 7.69
CA GLN A 89 -10.99 -3.10 8.92
C GLN A 89 -10.25 -4.09 9.83
N GLN A 90 -9.53 -5.06 9.25
CA GLN A 90 -8.69 -6.00 10.00
C GLN A 90 -7.45 -5.32 10.59
N ALA A 91 -6.81 -4.42 9.85
CA ALA A 91 -5.61 -3.69 10.30
C ALA A 91 -5.87 -2.74 11.48
N ARG A 92 -7.14 -2.38 11.73
CA ARG A 92 -7.55 -1.51 12.83
C ARG A 92 -7.74 -2.24 14.17
N ARG A 93 -7.90 -3.56 14.14
CA ARG A 93 -8.16 -4.37 15.34
C ARG A 93 -6.88 -4.52 16.16
#